data_AF-A0A1J5H1E5-F1
#
_entry.id   AF-A0A1J5H1E5-F1
#
_cell.length_a   1.000
_cell.length_b   1.000
_cell.length_c   1.000
_cell.angle_alpha   90.00
_cell.angle_beta   90.00
_cell.angle_gamma   90.00
#
_symmetry.space_group_name_H-M   'P 1'
#
loop_
_entity.id
_entity.type
_entity.pdbx_description
1 polymer ?
#
loop_
_entity_poly.entity_id
_entity_poly.type
_entity_poly.pdbx_seq_one_letter_code
_entity_poly.pdbx_strand_id
1 'polypeptide(L)'
;MIYSLLAQNGGSGLDLGSTLTLRGGTPVKDIYKTPGDLVNLIVPNMFVLGGIAVFAMMLLAGFKFISNTSKGKEESLVIFKNAVIGFSVMFCAYWVVQVIKLVTGADIPL
;
A
#
# COMPACT_ATOMS: atom_id res chain seq x y z
N MET A 1 7.42 10.52 -50.75
CA MET A 1 7.66 10.43 -49.28
C MET A 1 6.81 11.49 -48.55
N ILE A 2 5.49 11.56 -48.81
CA ILE A 2 4.59 12.66 -48.35
C ILE A 2 3.25 12.12 -47.77
N TYR A 3 3.07 10.80 -47.64
CA TYR A 3 1.79 10.22 -47.23
C TYR A 3 1.58 10.05 -45.71
N SER A 4 2.43 10.63 -44.85
CA SER A 4 2.29 10.50 -43.38
C SER A 4 1.38 11.55 -42.73
N LEU A 5 0.64 12.36 -43.50
CA LEU A 5 -0.20 13.46 -42.99
C LEU A 5 -1.72 13.25 -43.13
N LEU A 6 -2.19 12.00 -43.24
CA LEU A 6 -3.64 11.70 -43.31
C LEU A 6 -4.19 11.03 -42.04
N ALA A 7 -3.77 11.45 -40.85
CA ALA A 7 -4.39 10.97 -39.60
C ALA A 7 -4.61 12.07 -38.56
N GLN A 8 -4.81 13.32 -39.01
CA GLN A 8 -5.20 14.41 -38.11
C GLN A 8 -6.31 15.26 -38.73
N ASN A 9 -7.52 14.71 -38.81
CA ASN A 9 -8.74 15.49 -38.52
C ASN A 9 -9.98 14.60 -38.56
N GLY A 10 -10.52 14.33 -37.37
CA GLY A 10 -11.80 13.67 -37.19
C GLY A 10 -12.15 13.56 -35.73
N GLY A 11 -12.59 14.67 -35.13
CA GLY A 11 -13.46 14.75 -33.95
C GLY A 11 -13.04 14.02 -32.66
N SER A 12 -13.03 14.76 -31.54
CA SER A 12 -12.76 14.33 -30.15
C SER A 12 -11.26 14.11 -29.82
N GLY A 13 -10.83 14.72 -28.72
CA GLY A 13 -9.42 14.93 -28.36
C GLY A 13 -8.59 13.64 -28.29
N LEU A 14 -7.27 13.79 -28.43
CA LEU A 14 -6.33 12.69 -28.22
C LEU A 14 -6.57 12.06 -26.85
N ASP A 15 -7.08 10.82 -26.85
CA ASP A 15 -7.36 10.06 -25.64
C ASP A 15 -6.04 9.45 -25.15
N LEU A 16 -5.33 10.22 -24.33
CA LEU A 16 -3.99 9.91 -23.82
C LEU A 16 -3.93 8.55 -23.10
N GLY A 17 -5.06 8.04 -22.61
CA GLY A 17 -5.15 6.72 -21.98
C GLY A 17 -5.05 5.54 -22.96
N SER A 18 -5.26 5.78 -24.27
CA SER A 18 -5.13 4.77 -25.33
C SER A 18 -3.77 4.83 -26.05
N THR A 19 -3.14 6.01 -26.08
CA THR A 19 -1.88 6.26 -26.78
C THR A 19 -0.64 6.05 -25.91
N LEU A 20 -0.74 6.19 -24.59
CA LEU A 20 0.37 5.89 -23.67
C LEU A 20 0.35 4.40 -23.29
N THR A 21 1.17 3.60 -23.98
CA THR A 21 1.38 2.18 -23.65
C THR A 21 2.59 2.03 -22.72
N LEU A 22 2.46 1.22 -21.67
CA LEU A 22 3.61 0.83 -20.84
C LEU A 22 4.47 -0.18 -21.61
N ARG A 23 5.75 -0.33 -21.21
CA ARG A 23 6.72 -1.25 -21.82
C ARG A 23 6.17 -2.68 -21.84
N GLY A 24 5.54 -3.06 -22.95
CA GLY A 24 4.77 -4.31 -23.08
C GLY A 24 3.52 -4.22 -23.98
N GLY A 25 3.07 -3.01 -24.36
CA GLY A 25 2.00 -2.84 -25.37
C GLY A 25 0.57 -2.90 -24.83
N THR A 26 0.38 -2.97 -23.52
CA THR A 26 -0.94 -2.96 -22.89
C THR A 26 -1.37 -1.53 -22.51
N PRO A 27 -2.60 -1.08 -22.84
CA PRO A 27 -3.11 0.23 -22.45
C PRO A 27 -3.25 0.36 -20.92
N VAL A 28 -2.87 1.51 -20.36
CA VAL A 28 -2.94 1.79 -18.92
C VAL A 28 -4.38 1.70 -18.38
N LYS A 29 -5.37 1.98 -19.23
CA LYS A 29 -6.81 1.89 -18.95
C LYS A 29 -7.28 0.48 -18.59
N ASP A 30 -6.65 -0.58 -19.10
CA ASP A 30 -7.06 -1.95 -18.85
C ASP A 30 -6.42 -2.57 -17.60
N ILE A 31 -5.33 -1.97 -17.10
CA ILE A 31 -4.60 -2.43 -15.90
C ILE A 31 -5.13 -1.76 -14.62
N TYR A 32 -5.65 -0.53 -14.73
CA TYR A 32 -6.26 0.20 -13.60
C TYR A 32 -7.76 0.46 -13.87
N LYS A 33 -8.53 -0.61 -14.10
CA LYS A 33 -9.99 -0.50 -14.33
C LYS A 33 -10.73 0.09 -13.13
N THR A 34 -10.19 -0.07 -11.93
CA THR A 34 -10.79 0.41 -10.68
C THR A 34 -9.71 0.85 -9.70
N PRO A 35 -9.93 1.90 -8.88
CA PRO A 35 -9.03 2.27 -7.78
C PRO A 35 -8.75 1.10 -6.81
N GLY A 36 -9.63 0.10 -6.76
CA GLY A 36 -9.49 -1.10 -5.93
C GLY A 36 -8.32 -2.02 -6.29
N ASP A 37 -7.87 -2.06 -7.55
CA ASP A 37 -6.78 -2.96 -7.96
C ASP A 37 -5.42 -2.56 -7.38
N LEU A 38 -5.20 -1.25 -7.22
CA LEU A 38 -4.02 -0.71 -6.53
C LEU A 38 -4.05 -1.02 -5.03
N VAL A 39 -5.23 -0.90 -4.42
CA VAL A 39 -5.43 -1.17 -2.99
C VAL A 39 -5.20 -2.67 -2.71
N ASN A 40 -5.69 -3.56 -3.57
CA ASN A 40 -5.47 -5.01 -3.50
C ASN A 40 -3.99 -5.42 -3.51
N LEU A 41 -3.14 -4.68 -4.20
CA LEU A 41 -1.71 -5.00 -4.26
C LEU A 41 -0.93 -4.42 -3.07
N ILE A 42 -1.25 -3.20 -2.66
CA ILE A 42 -0.46 -2.45 -1.67
C ILE A 42 -0.82 -2.87 -0.24
N VAL A 43 -2.11 -2.99 0.06
CA VAL A 43 -2.60 -3.23 1.42
C VAL A 43 -2.04 -4.52 2.02
N PRO A 44 -2.09 -5.70 1.36
CA PRO A 44 -1.64 -6.95 1.97
C PRO A 44 -0.14 -6.91 2.26
N ASN A 45 0.65 -6.38 1.32
CA ASN A 45 2.09 -6.22 1.50
C ASN A 45 2.42 -5.28 2.67
N MET A 46 1.66 -4.19 2.84
CA MET A 46 1.84 -3.28 3.97
C MET A 46 1.47 -3.93 5.31
N PHE A 47 0.43 -4.76 5.36
CA PHE A 47 0.06 -5.50 6.56
C PHE A 47 1.15 -6.50 6.97
N VAL A 48 1.72 -7.24 6.02
CA VAL A 48 2.84 -8.16 6.28
C VAL A 48 4.06 -7.41 6.80
N LEU A 49 4.46 -6.32 6.13
CA LEU A 49 5.59 -5.49 6.56
C LEU A 49 5.35 -4.86 7.93
N GLY A 50 4.13 -4.38 8.20
CA GLY A 50 3.73 -3.83 9.49
C GLY A 50 3.82 -4.86 10.61
N GLY A 51 3.33 -6.09 10.37
CA GLY A 51 3.42 -7.19 11.33
C GLY A 51 4.86 -7.55 11.67
N ILE A 52 5.73 -7.63 10.66
CA ILE A 52 7.18 -7.88 10.85
C ILE A 52 7.82 -6.73 11.64
N ALA A 53 7.48 -5.48 11.35
CA ALA A 53 8.02 -4.33 12.07
C ALA A 53 7.62 -4.31 13.54
N VAL A 54 6.34 -4.56 13.85
CA VAL A 54 5.85 -4.67 15.24
C VAL A 54 6.54 -5.81 15.96
N PHE A 55 6.70 -6.96 15.30
CA PHE A 55 7.41 -8.11 15.87
C PHE A 55 8.88 -7.79 16.18
N ALA A 56 9.60 -7.15 15.27
CA ALA A 56 10.98 -6.73 15.49
C ALA A 56 11.11 -5.72 16.64
N MET A 57 10.21 -4.74 16.72
CA MET A 57 10.17 -3.78 17.83
C MET A 57 9.91 -4.45 19.17
N MET A 58 9.03 -5.46 19.21
CA MET A 58 8.75 -6.25 20.41
C MET A 58 9.98 -7.03 20.89
N LEU A 59 10.74 -7.65 19.99
CA LEU A 59 11.99 -8.31 20.34
C LEU A 59 13.02 -7.33 20.90
N LEU A 60 13.21 -6.19 20.24
CA LEU A 60 14.14 -5.15 20.69
C LEU A 60 13.74 -4.57 22.06
N ALA A 61 12.46 -4.35 22.30
CA ALA A 61 11.94 -3.91 23.60
C ALA A 61 12.26 -4.93 24.69
N GLY A 62 12.03 -6.22 24.43
CA GLY A 62 12.33 -7.31 25.37
C GLY A 62 13.82 -7.39 25.71
N PHE A 63 14.71 -7.34 24.71
CA PHE A 63 16.16 -7.37 24.95
C PHE A 63 16.67 -6.15 25.73
N LYS A 64 16.16 -4.95 25.43
CA LYS A 64 16.50 -3.74 26.18
C LYS A 64 15.99 -3.77 27.62
N PHE A 65 14.82 -4.36 27.85
CA PHE A 65 14.27 -4.53 29.19
C PHE A 65 15.14 -5.45 30.06
N ILE A 66 15.63 -6.56 29.49
CA ILE A 66 16.47 -7.54 30.19
C ILE A 66 17.88 -7.01 30.46
N SER A 67 18.40 -6.08 29.65
CA SER A 67 19.73 -5.47 29.84
C SER A 67 19.92 -4.73 31.17
N ASN A 68 18.86 -4.57 31.99
CA ASN A 68 18.87 -4.13 33.39
C ASN A 68 19.59 -2.80 33.68
N THR A 69 19.86 -1.99 32.67
CA THR A 69 20.32 -0.61 32.82
C THR A 69 19.12 0.29 33.13
N SER A 70 19.27 1.27 34.02
CA SER A 70 18.21 2.23 34.35
C SER A 70 17.64 2.91 33.11
N LYS A 71 18.52 3.26 32.16
CA LYS A 71 18.16 3.84 30.86
C LYS A 71 17.48 2.85 29.91
N GLY A 72 17.90 1.58 29.91
CA GLY A 72 17.31 0.53 29.05
C GLY A 72 15.88 0.15 29.43
N LYS A 73 15.53 0.25 30.72
CA LYS A 73 14.15 0.04 31.19
C LYS A 73 13.20 1.14 30.72
N GLU A 74 13.63 2.39 30.77
CA GLU A 74 12.80 3.51 30.31
C GLU A 74 12.63 3.48 28.78
N GLU A 75 13.71 3.22 28.04
CA GLU A 75 13.66 3.09 26.58
C GLU A 75 12.80 1.90 26.13
N SER A 76 12.88 0.76 26.81
CA SER A 76 12.05 -0.41 26.47
C SER A 76 10.56 -0.18 26.69
N LEU A 77 10.18 0.59 27.71
CA LEU A 77 8.79 0.99 27.93
C LEU A 77 8.26 1.90 26.80
N VAL A 78 9.10 2.81 26.30
CA VAL A 78 8.75 3.67 25.16
C VAL A 78 8.58 2.84 23.89
N ILE A 79 9.53 1.95 23.59
CA ILE A 79 9.45 1.07 22.41
C ILE A 79 8.23 0.16 22.51
N PHE A 80 7.95 -0.39 23.70
CA PHE A 80 6.77 -1.21 23.93
C PHE A 80 5.47 -0.43 23.71
N LYS A 81 5.35 0.79 24.27
CA LYS A 81 4.21 1.68 23.99
C LYS A 81 4.03 1.93 22.49
N ASN A 82 5.12 2.22 21.78
CA ASN A 82 5.08 2.46 20.34
C ASN A 82 4.66 1.20 19.57
N ALA A 83 5.11 0.02 19.99
CA ALA A 83 4.69 -1.26 19.40
C ALA A 83 3.19 -1.51 19.61
N VAL A 84 2.66 -1.24 20.81
CA VAL A 84 1.22 -1.35 21.13
C VAL A 84 0.38 -0.36 20.32
N ILE A 85 0.87 0.88 20.17
CA ILE A 85 0.21 1.89 19.33
C ILE A 85 0.22 1.45 17.87
N GLY A 86 1.37 1.00 17.35
CA GLY A 86 1.50 0.50 15.98
C GLY A 86 0.58 -0.69 15.71
N PHE A 87 0.50 -1.62 16.65
CA PHE A 87 -0.45 -2.74 16.59
C PHE A 87 -1.91 -2.27 16.58
N SER A 88 -2.25 -1.28 17.41
CA SER A 88 -3.60 -0.69 17.43
C SER A 88 -3.93 0.02 16.11
N VAL A 89 -2.96 0.70 15.50
CA VAL A 89 -3.13 1.32 14.18
C VAL A 89 -3.36 0.28 13.09
N MET A 90 -2.64 -0.84 13.11
CA MET A 90 -2.89 -1.95 12.19
C MET A 90 -4.30 -2.52 12.35
N PHE A 91 -4.78 -2.60 13.59
CA PHE A 91 -6.16 -2.94 13.87
C PHE A 91 -7.08 -1.92 13.21
N CYS A 92 -6.98 -0.62 13.49
CA CYS A 92 -7.83 0.39 12.82
C CYS A 92 -7.77 0.35 11.28
N ALA A 93 -6.59 0.10 10.69
CA ALA A 93 -6.43 -0.05 9.25
C ALA A 93 -7.27 -1.20 8.68
N TYR A 94 -7.44 -2.31 9.42
CA TYR A 94 -8.30 -3.42 9.01
C TYR A 94 -9.75 -2.97 8.83
N TRP A 95 -10.27 -2.15 9.74
CA TRP A 95 -11.64 -1.61 9.66
C TRP A 95 -11.80 -0.72 8.43
N VAL A 96 -10.79 0.12 8.14
CA VAL A 96 -10.81 0.99 6.95
C VAL A 96 -10.84 0.15 5.67
N VAL A 97 -9.98 -0.88 5.57
CA VAL A 97 -9.94 -1.76 4.40
C VAL A 97 -11.25 -2.53 4.24
N GLN A 98 -11.86 -2.98 5.34
CA GLN A 98 -13.16 -3.64 5.28
C GLN A 98 -14.27 -2.73 4.74
N VAL A 99 -14.29 -1.46 5.16
CA VAL A 99 -15.25 -0.49 4.61
C VAL A 99 -15.01 -0.28 3.11
N ILE A 100 -13.74 -0.16 2.69
CA ILE A 100 -13.39 -0.02 1.26
C ILE A 100 -13.83 -1.25 0.47
N LYS A 101 -13.62 -2.46 1.01
CA LYS A 101 -14.08 -3.72 0.42
C LYS A 101 -15.60 -3.73 0.24
N LEU A 102 -16.34 -3.30 1.25
CA LEU A 102 -17.80 -3.24 1.23
C LEU A 102 -18.35 -2.23 0.19
N VAL A 103 -17.71 -1.08 0.06
CA VAL A 103 -18.14 -0.01 -0.87
C VAL A 103 -17.69 -0.29 -2.31
N THR A 104 -16.51 -0.87 -2.51
CA THR A 104 -15.91 -1.08 -3.83
C THR A 104 -16.30 -2.43 -4.44
N GLY A 105 -16.74 -3.40 -3.62
CA GLY A 105 -16.98 -4.78 -4.06
C GLY A 105 -15.70 -5.52 -4.52
N ALA A 106 -14.54 -4.86 -4.42
CA ALA A 106 -13.24 -5.43 -4.73
C ALA A 106 -12.85 -6.41 -3.63
N ASP A 107 -12.57 -7.65 -4.00
CA ASP A 107 -12.14 -8.68 -3.06
C ASP A 107 -10.70 -8.39 -2.64
N ILE A 108 -10.53 -7.58 -1.59
CA ILE A 108 -9.23 -7.34 -0.97
C ILE A 108 -8.90 -8.55 -0.10
N PRO A 109 -7.87 -9.36 -0.44
CA PRO A 109 -7.38 -10.39 0.44
C PRO A 109 -6.58 -9.70 1.55
N LEU A 110 -7.12 -9.70 2.76
CA LEU A 110 -6.39 -9.32 3.97
C LEU A 110 -5.66 -10.54 4.52
#